data_AF-A0A7X3IAC9-F1
#
_entry.id   AF-A0A7X3IAC9-F1
#
_cell.length_a   1.000
_cell.length_b   1.000
_cell.length_c   1.000
_cell.angle_alpha   90.00
_cell.angle_beta   90.00
_cell.angle_gamma   90.00
#
_symmetry.space_group_name_H-M   'P 1'
#
loop_
_entity.id
_entity.type
_entity.pdbx_description
1 polymer ?
#
loop_
_entity_poly.entity_id
_entity_poly.type
_entity_poly.pdbx_seq_one_letter_code
_entity_poly.pdbx_strand_id
1 'polypeptide(L)'
;RNVGLKVLSGEGASIDTTTANGRLVFAIFAGLAEFERELISERTKAGLAAARARGRRGGRPFKMTPAKLRLAQAAMGNPETCVADLCVELGITRQTLYRHVTPKGAIRPDGEKLLARTGRRA
;
A
#
# COMPACT_ATOMS: atom_id res chain seq x y z
N ARG A 1 -20.99 -31.75 1.27
CA ARG A 1 -21.27 -31.95 2.72
C ARG A 1 -21.00 -33.43 3.01
N ASN A 2 -20.20 -33.78 4.02
CA ASN A 2 -19.47 -35.07 4.20
C ASN A 2 -18.09 -35.13 3.52
N VAL A 3 -17.29 -34.07 3.66
CA VAL A 3 -15.86 -34.12 3.32
C VAL A 3 -15.08 -34.12 4.64
N GLY A 4 -14.24 -35.14 4.82
CA GLY A 4 -13.30 -35.25 5.94
C GLY A 4 -11.89 -34.89 5.49
N LEU A 5 -11.06 -34.45 6.44
CA LEU A 5 -9.64 -34.19 6.28
C LEU A 5 -8.87 -35.28 7.01
N LYS A 6 -7.93 -35.92 6.31
CA LYS A 6 -7.00 -36.87 6.91
C LYS A 6 -5.59 -36.53 6.47
N VAL A 7 -4.69 -36.39 7.43
CA VAL A 7 -3.26 -36.22 7.16
C VAL A 7 -2.64 -37.61 7.02
N LEU A 8 -1.97 -37.87 5.89
CA LEU A 8 -1.43 -39.20 5.57
C LEU A 8 0.03 -39.38 6.00
N SER A 9 0.77 -38.29 6.21
CA SER A 9 2.19 -38.31 6.55
C SER A 9 2.65 -37.02 7.22
N GLY A 10 3.74 -37.08 7.99
CA GLY A 10 4.35 -35.93 8.68
C GLY A 10 3.83 -35.69 10.09
N GLU A 11 4.24 -34.56 10.69
CA GLU A 11 3.74 -34.11 11.99
C GLU A 11 2.24 -33.78 11.85
N GLY A 12 1.39 -34.54 12.55
CA GLY A 12 -0.06 -34.48 12.42
C GLY A 12 -0.69 -35.65 11.67
N ALA A 13 0.05 -36.69 11.30
CA ALA A 13 -0.48 -37.92 10.68
C ALA A 13 -1.57 -38.65 11.51
N SER A 14 -1.78 -38.27 12.77
CA SER A 14 -2.88 -38.74 13.61
C SER A 14 -4.20 -37.96 13.44
N ILE A 15 -4.22 -36.88 12.66
CA ILE A 15 -5.40 -36.04 12.46
C ILE A 15 -6.26 -36.64 11.34
N ASP A 16 -7.40 -37.21 11.76
CA ASP A 16 -8.48 -37.69 10.90
C ASP A 16 -9.82 -37.13 11.40
N THR A 17 -10.35 -36.09 10.72
CA THR A 17 -11.58 -35.39 11.15
C THR A 17 -12.85 -36.19 10.91
N THR A 18 -12.76 -37.39 10.34
CA THR A 18 -13.88 -38.34 10.34
C THR A 18 -14.13 -38.93 11.74
N THR A 19 -13.11 -38.94 12.60
CA THR A 19 -13.18 -39.42 14.00
C THR A 19 -13.49 -38.30 14.99
N ALA A 20 -14.09 -38.63 16.14
CA ALA A 20 -14.37 -37.65 17.19
C ALA A 20 -13.08 -37.04 17.77
N ASN A 21 -12.06 -37.87 18.02
CA ASN A 21 -10.76 -37.42 18.53
C ASN A 21 -10.04 -36.50 17.52
N GLY A 22 -10.00 -36.89 16.24
CA GLY A 22 -9.35 -36.07 15.21
C GLY A 22 -10.03 -34.71 15.01
N ARG A 23 -11.36 -34.61 15.16
CA ARG A 23 -12.06 -33.30 15.17
C ARG A 23 -11.67 -32.43 16.35
N LEU A 24 -11.54 -33.01 17.55
CA LEU A 24 -11.12 -32.26 18.75
C LEU A 24 -9.70 -31.71 18.57
N VAL A 25 -8.75 -32.56 18.18
CA VAL A 25 -7.36 -32.17 17.98
C VAL A 25 -7.26 -31.10 16.87
N PHE A 26 -7.98 -31.28 15.77
CA PHE A 26 -8.04 -30.29 14.69
C PHE A 26 -8.58 -28.94 15.17
N ALA A 27 -9.62 -28.93 16.00
CA ALA A 27 -10.19 -27.69 16.56
C ALA A 27 -9.21 -26.97 17.49
N ILE A 28 -8.45 -27.71 18.30
CA ILE A 28 -7.41 -27.12 19.18
C ILE A 28 -6.33 -26.45 18.33
N PHE A 29 -5.81 -27.13 17.30
CA PHE A 29 -4.82 -26.56 16.40
C PHE A 29 -5.35 -25.37 15.61
N ALA A 30 -6.61 -25.41 15.18
CA ALA A 30 -7.25 -24.27 14.53
C ALA A 30 -7.29 -23.05 15.47
N GLY A 31 -7.70 -23.24 16.73
CA GLY A 31 -7.71 -22.16 17.73
C GLY A 31 -6.31 -21.62 18.03
N LEU A 32 -5.30 -22.49 18.13
CA LEU A 32 -3.91 -22.06 18.28
C LEU A 32 -3.41 -21.25 17.08
N ALA A 33 -3.70 -21.69 15.86
CA ALA A 33 -3.33 -20.99 14.65
C ALA A 33 -4.00 -19.60 14.54
N GLU A 34 -5.26 -19.49 14.96
CA GLU A 34 -5.96 -18.20 15.04
C GLU A 34 -5.28 -17.27 16.06
N PHE A 35 -4.99 -17.77 17.26
CA PHE A 35 -4.30 -17.01 18.30
C PHE A 35 -2.91 -16.51 17.85
N GLU A 36 -2.10 -17.37 17.22
CA GLU A 36 -0.79 -16.98 16.70
C GLU A 36 -0.89 -15.89 15.63
N ARG A 37 -1.88 -16.01 14.73
CA ARG A 37 -2.15 -15.00 13.70
C ARG A 37 -2.52 -13.66 14.32
N GLU A 38 -3.34 -13.66 15.37
CA GLU A 38 -3.71 -12.45 16.10
C GLU A 38 -2.50 -11.77 16.74
N LEU A 39 -1.64 -12.54 17.41
CA LEU A 39 -0.39 -12.03 18.00
C LEU A 39 0.55 -11.42 16.96
N ILE A 40 0.72 -12.05 15.79
CA ILE A 40 1.54 -11.51 14.70
C ILE A 40 0.97 -10.19 14.18
N SER A 41 -0.35 -10.12 14.01
CA SER A 41 -1.07 -8.92 13.60
C SER A 41 -0.89 -7.78 14.61
N GLU A 42 -1.02 -8.07 15.91
CA GLU A 42 -0.84 -7.10 16.98
C GLU A 42 0.58 -6.52 16.98
N ARG A 43 1.60 -7.39 16.95
CA ARG A 43 3.01 -6.97 16.89
C ARG A 43 3.31 -6.13 15.65
N THR A 44 2.74 -6.50 14.51
CA THR A 44 2.90 -5.73 13.26
C THR A 44 2.30 -4.33 13.39
N LYS A 45 1.09 -4.22 13.97
CA LYS A 45 0.44 -2.91 14.21
C LYS A 45 1.25 -2.05 15.17
N ALA A 46 1.76 -2.62 16.26
CA ALA A 46 2.63 -1.93 17.20
C ALA A 46 3.91 -1.41 16.52
N GLY A 47 4.58 -2.25 15.71
CA GLY A 47 5.75 -1.85 14.94
C GLY A 47 5.47 -0.72 13.94
N LEU A 48 4.32 -0.78 13.24
CA LEU A 48 3.88 0.29 12.34
C LEU A 48 3.59 1.60 13.08
N ALA A 49 2.98 1.53 14.27
CA ALA A 49 2.73 2.70 15.11
C ALA A 49 4.06 3.34 15.56
N ALA A 50 5.01 2.55 16.06
CA ALA A 50 6.33 3.02 16.44
C ALA A 50 7.12 3.62 15.25
N ALA A 51 6.99 3.04 14.05
CA ALA A 51 7.59 3.60 12.84
C ALA A 51 6.97 4.96 12.47
N ARG A 52 5.65 5.11 12.58
CA ARG A 52 4.95 6.38 12.35
C ARG A 52 5.34 7.45 13.36
N ALA A 53 5.48 7.07 14.64
CA ALA A 53 5.95 7.98 15.69
C ALA A 53 7.36 8.52 15.39
N ARG A 54 8.24 7.69 14.79
CA ARG A 54 9.56 8.10 14.28
C ARG A 54 9.51 8.87 12.95
N GLY A 55 8.34 9.29 12.48
CA GLY A 55 8.17 10.10 11.26
C GLY A 55 8.04 9.31 9.96
N ARG A 56 8.05 7.97 9.98
CA ARG A 56 7.84 7.16 8.77
C ARG A 56 6.35 7.16 8.38
N ARG A 57 5.99 7.80 7.26
CA ARG A 57 4.59 7.83 6.78
C ARG A 57 4.10 6.51 6.18
N GLY A 58 4.98 5.71 5.57
CA GLY A 58 4.60 4.49 4.84
C GLY A 58 3.87 4.76 3.51
N GLY A 59 3.30 3.71 2.91
CA GLY A 59 2.55 3.78 1.65
C GLY A 59 3.43 3.85 0.38
N ARG A 60 2.76 3.84 -0.79
CA ARG A 60 3.43 3.95 -2.09
C ARG A 60 3.99 5.37 -2.30
N PRO A 61 5.27 5.54 -2.69
CA PRO A 61 5.81 6.85 -3.02
C PRO A 61 5.04 7.54 -4.15
N PHE A 62 4.84 8.85 -4.05
CA PHE A 62 4.23 9.65 -5.12
C PHE A 62 5.22 9.80 -6.28
N LYS A 63 4.75 9.56 -7.51
CA LYS A 63 5.57 9.80 -8.72
C LYS A 63 5.76 11.28 -9.04
N MET A 64 4.77 12.11 -8.67
CA MET A 64 4.85 13.57 -8.79
C MET A 64 5.64 14.13 -7.59
N THR A 65 6.69 14.90 -7.89
CA THR A 65 7.53 15.57 -6.88
C THR A 65 7.37 17.08 -7.02
N PRO A 66 7.73 17.88 -5.99
CA PRO A 66 7.71 19.34 -6.08
C PRO A 66 8.53 19.89 -7.25
N ALA A 67 9.68 19.28 -7.55
CA ALA A 67 10.51 19.64 -8.70
C ALA A 67 9.78 19.38 -10.03
N LYS A 68 9.21 18.18 -10.19
CA LYS A 68 8.40 17.84 -11.38
C LYS A 68 7.18 18.74 -11.51
N LEU A 69 6.56 19.12 -10.40
CA LEU A 69 5.40 20.02 -10.41
C LEU A 69 5.77 21.41 -10.93
N ARG A 70 6.92 21.97 -10.52
CA ARG A 70 7.41 23.26 -11.03
C ARG A 70 7.74 23.20 -12.52
N LEU A 71 8.40 22.12 -12.96
CA LEU A 71 8.68 21.90 -14.38
C LEU A 71 7.39 21.76 -15.20
N ALA A 72 6.43 20.98 -14.70
CA ALA A 72 5.12 20.82 -15.33
C ALA A 72 4.36 22.16 -15.40
N GLN A 73 4.40 22.98 -14.34
CA GLN A 73 3.79 24.31 -14.34
C GLN A 73 4.38 25.21 -15.43
N ALA A 74 5.71 25.26 -15.54
CA ALA A 74 6.39 26.07 -16.55
C ALA A 74 6.09 25.57 -17.97
N ALA A 75 6.19 24.26 -18.20
CA ALA A 75 5.94 23.65 -19.51
C ALA A 75 4.49 23.84 -19.95
N MET A 76 3.51 23.59 -19.08
CA MET A 76 2.09 23.73 -19.41
C MET A 76 1.64 25.19 -19.61
N GLY A 77 2.47 26.17 -19.23
CA GLY A 77 2.25 27.59 -19.56
C GLY A 77 2.66 27.96 -20.99
N ASN A 78 3.43 27.11 -21.67
CA ASN A 78 3.87 27.32 -23.04
C ASN A 78 2.87 26.66 -24.03
N PRO A 79 2.32 27.42 -25.00
CA PRO A 79 1.40 26.90 -26.02
C PRO A 79 1.98 25.74 -26.86
N GLU A 80 3.29 25.68 -27.07
CA GLU A 80 3.95 24.67 -27.90
C GLU A 80 4.16 23.31 -27.20
N THR A 81 3.75 23.18 -25.94
CA THR A 81 4.04 21.98 -25.16
C THR A 81 3.15 20.80 -25.56
N CYS A 82 3.78 19.74 -26.07
CA CYS A 82 3.14 18.44 -26.23
C CYS A 82 2.98 17.74 -24.88
N VAL A 83 1.74 17.55 -24.43
CA VAL A 83 1.43 16.93 -23.14
C VAL A 83 1.88 15.47 -23.07
N ALA A 84 1.85 14.75 -24.20
CA ALA A 84 2.25 13.35 -24.26
C ALA A 84 3.74 13.20 -23.91
N ASP A 85 4.58 13.96 -24.59
CA ASP A 85 6.04 13.92 -24.43
C ASP A 85 6.43 14.42 -23.04
N LEU A 86 5.78 15.50 -22.57
CA LEU A 86 5.98 15.98 -21.19
C LEU A 86 5.71 14.89 -20.14
N CYS A 87 4.68 14.07 -20.34
CA CYS A 87 4.35 12.98 -19.41
C CYS A 87 5.39 11.86 -19.42
N VAL A 88 5.92 11.50 -20.59
CA VAL A 88 6.99 10.51 -20.74
C VAL A 88 8.24 11.00 -19.99
N GLU A 89 8.61 12.26 -20.21
CA GLU A 89 9.84 12.87 -19.69
C GLU A 89 9.78 13.01 -18.17
N LEU A 90 8.61 13.37 -17.65
CA LEU A 90 8.36 13.43 -16.21
C LEU A 90 8.13 12.04 -15.60
N GLY A 91 7.97 10.99 -16.41
CA GLY A 91 7.70 9.61 -15.96
C GLY A 91 6.36 9.44 -15.25
N ILE A 92 5.34 10.20 -15.65
CA ILE A 92 4.00 10.23 -15.05
C ILE A 92 2.91 10.02 -16.10
N THR A 93 1.71 9.67 -15.65
CA THR A 93 0.55 9.58 -16.55
C THR A 93 -0.07 10.96 -16.77
N ARG A 94 -0.77 11.16 -17.89
CA ARG A 94 -1.58 12.38 -18.13
C ARG A 94 -2.55 12.66 -16.99
N GLN A 95 -3.17 11.63 -16.43
CA GLN A 95 -4.04 11.75 -15.26
C GLN A 95 -3.30 12.31 -14.03
N THR A 96 -2.06 11.86 -13.80
CA THR A 96 -1.22 12.40 -12.71
C THR A 96 -0.86 13.85 -12.96
N LEU A 97 -0.52 14.22 -14.20
CA LEU A 97 -0.24 15.60 -14.59
C LEU A 97 -1.47 16.50 -14.33
N TYR A 98 -2.61 16.17 -14.94
CA TYR A 98 -3.83 16.97 -14.85
C TYR A 98 -4.47 17.01 -13.47
N ARG A 99 -4.14 16.07 -12.58
CA ARG A 99 -4.55 16.15 -11.18
C ARG A 99 -3.87 17.31 -10.45
N HIS A 100 -2.63 17.66 -10.82
CA HIS A 100 -1.85 18.68 -10.10
C HIS A 100 -1.69 20.01 -10.86
N VAL A 101 -1.81 20.00 -12.19
CA VAL A 101 -1.62 21.20 -13.04
C VAL A 101 -2.74 21.29 -14.08
N THR A 102 -3.27 22.49 -14.31
CA THR A 102 -4.23 22.76 -15.38
C THR A 102 -3.56 22.80 -16.75
N PRO A 103 -4.32 22.72 -17.86
CA PRO A 103 -3.78 22.92 -19.20
C PRO A 103 -3.08 24.26 -19.44
N LYS A 104 -3.33 25.28 -18.60
CA LYS A 104 -2.72 26.62 -18.67
C LYS A 104 -1.55 26.81 -17.69
N GLY A 105 -1.07 25.74 -17.05
CA GLY A 105 0.01 25.81 -16.07
C GLY A 105 -0.40 26.22 -14.64
N ALA A 106 -1.64 26.64 -14.39
CA ALA A 106 -2.09 26.92 -13.02
C ALA A 106 -2.11 25.65 -12.16
N ILE A 107 -1.64 25.76 -10.91
CA ILE A 107 -1.58 24.65 -9.95
C ILE A 107 -3.00 24.33 -9.44
N ARG A 108 -3.31 23.03 -9.32
CA ARG A 108 -4.57 22.54 -8.73
C ARG A 108 -4.39 22.22 -7.24
N PRO A 109 -5.48 22.05 -6.47
CA PRO A 109 -5.40 21.80 -5.01
C PRO A 109 -4.48 20.64 -4.60
N ASP A 110 -4.39 19.58 -5.41
CA ASP A 110 -3.47 18.47 -5.12
C ASP A 110 -1.99 18.82 -5.33
N GLY A 111 -1.70 19.73 -6.26
CA GLY A 111 -0.37 20.33 -6.42
C GLY A 111 0.00 21.24 -5.25
N GLU A 112 -0.94 22.04 -4.75
CA GLU A 112 -0.74 22.88 -3.57
C GLU A 112 -0.44 22.04 -2.33
N LYS A 113 -1.22 20.97 -2.10
CA LYS A 113 -0.97 19.99 -1.03
C LYS A 113 0.43 19.37 -1.14
N LEU A 114 0.91 19.10 -2.35
CA LEU A 114 2.25 18.54 -2.57
C LEU A 114 3.35 19.54 -2.16
N LEU A 115 3.19 20.82 -2.51
CA LEU A 115 4.12 21.89 -2.11
C LEU A 115 4.10 22.10 -0.59
N ALA A 116 2.91 22.20 0.02
CA ALA A 116 2.74 22.39 1.46
C ALA A 116 3.36 21.23 2.29
N ARG A 117 3.31 20.00 1.78
CA ARG A 117 3.92 18.82 2.46
C ARG A 117 5.45 18.85 2.48
N THR A 118 6.09 19.64 1.64
CA THR A 118 7.55 19.73 1.53
C THR A 118 8.12 20.71 2.56
N GLY A 119 7.35 21.75 2.94
CA GLY A 119 7.75 22.73 3.95
C GLY A 119 7.81 22.21 5.39
N ARG A 120 7.07 21.13 5.73
CA ARG A 120 7.11 20.49 7.07
C ARG A 120 8.31 19.55 7.30
N ARG A 121 9.35 19.66 6.49
CA ARG A 121 10.60 18.87 6.62
C ARG A 121 11.78 19.69 7.18
N ALA A 122 11.57 20.97 7.48
CA ALA A 122 12.49 21.80 8.24
C ALA A 122 12.08 21.80 9.72
#